data_AF-A0A5J5NRK9-F1
#
_entry.id   AF-A0A5J5NRK9-F1
#
_cell.length_a   1.000
_cell.length_b   1.000
_cell.length_c   1.000
_cell.angle_alpha   90.00
_cell.angle_beta   90.00
_cell.angle_gamma   90.00
#
_symmetry.space_group_name_H-M   'P 1'
#
loop_
_entity.id
_entity.type
_entity.pdbx_description
1 polymer ?
#
loop_
_entity_poly.entity_id
_entity_poly.type
_entity_poly.pdbx_seq_one_letter_code
_entity_poly.pdbx_strand_id
1 'polypeptide(L)'
;MTNMICYHFCYDLQFLHVWILREYIELDMKIADVPQNITFDLERIIDDFSFMCFFVGNDFLPRMPFLDIHEGAMDLLLTVYKQNFKNIGGYLVDMQRNNDKKGGYIKLKRVEKFILLVGSFEEKIFKKRLELHERWLRRLCQNSDRQDDETEIFNLDPPMDILRNTKELKEKLKENLRNKSDFLKNGTIRDQVRLGVAGWKRRYYKLKFSAGTNRDIEIMRKEIVQKYTEGLLWVLLYYFSGVPSWSWSAISIFHSSGIRYIHM
;
A
#
# COMPACT_ATOMS: atom_id res chain seq x y z
N MET A 1 -28.69 -47.99 15.67
CA MET A 1 -29.05 -46.58 15.89
C MET A 1 -27.78 -45.75 15.71
N THR A 2 -27.65 -45.05 14.59
CA THR A 2 -26.53 -44.14 14.33
C THR A 2 -27.13 -42.75 14.16
N ASN A 3 -26.98 -41.91 15.19
CA ASN A 3 -27.42 -40.52 15.15
C ASN A 3 -26.45 -39.71 14.28
N MET A 4 -26.93 -39.25 13.13
CA MET A 4 -26.22 -38.31 12.28
C MET A 4 -26.44 -36.90 12.84
N ILE A 5 -25.42 -36.36 13.51
CA ILE A 5 -25.42 -34.98 14.01
C ILE A 5 -25.19 -34.07 12.80
N CYS A 6 -26.25 -33.43 12.32
CA CYS A 6 -26.15 -32.35 11.33
C CYS A 6 -25.63 -31.08 12.02
N TYR A 7 -24.37 -30.73 11.77
CA TYR A 7 -23.85 -29.40 12.10
C TYR A 7 -24.41 -28.39 11.09
N HIS A 8 -25.37 -27.55 11.52
CA HIS A 8 -25.74 -26.35 10.77
C HIS A 8 -24.64 -25.30 10.95
N PHE A 9 -23.76 -25.15 9.98
CA PHE A 9 -22.91 -23.98 9.88
C PHE A 9 -23.76 -22.79 9.43
N CYS A 10 -24.08 -21.88 10.36
CA CYS A 10 -24.67 -20.59 10.03
C CYS A 10 -23.54 -19.67 9.56
N TYR A 11 -23.51 -19.34 8.28
CA TYR A 11 -22.55 -18.38 7.72
C TYR A 11 -23.19 -17.01 7.68
N ASP A 12 -22.56 -16.03 8.33
CA ASP A 12 -22.93 -14.62 8.20
C ASP A 12 -22.46 -14.12 6.83
N LEU A 13 -23.43 -13.90 5.93
CA LEU A 13 -23.17 -13.32 4.61
C LEU A 13 -23.34 -11.80 4.66
N GLN A 14 -22.41 -11.09 4.01
CA GLN A 14 -22.46 -9.65 3.85
C GLN A 14 -22.73 -9.30 2.39
N PHE A 15 -23.64 -8.35 2.15
CA PHE A 15 -23.94 -7.83 0.82
C PHE A 15 -23.27 -6.47 0.62
N LEU A 16 -22.55 -6.34 -0.49
CA LEU A 16 -22.04 -5.05 -0.95
C LEU A 16 -22.91 -4.54 -2.09
N HIS A 17 -23.62 -3.45 -1.84
CA HIS A 17 -24.50 -2.83 -2.82
C HIS A 17 -23.73 -1.87 -3.73
N VAL A 18 -23.38 -2.33 -4.91
CA VAL A 18 -22.56 -1.56 -5.88
C VAL A 18 -23.24 -0.25 -6.31
N TRP A 19 -24.57 -0.22 -6.38
CA TRP A 19 -25.30 1.01 -6.72
C TRP A 19 -25.14 2.10 -5.65
N ILE A 20 -25.18 1.72 -4.37
CA ILE A 20 -24.93 2.64 -3.25
C ILE A 20 -23.50 3.16 -3.33
N LEU A 21 -22.53 2.27 -3.59
CA LEU A 21 -21.14 2.68 -3.76
C LEU A 21 -20.98 3.72 -4.88
N ARG A 22 -21.70 3.58 -6.00
CA ARG A 22 -21.68 4.55 -7.10
C ARG A 22 -22.17 5.93 -6.66
N GLU A 23 -23.23 6.00 -5.85
CA GLU A 23 -23.71 7.26 -5.26
C GLU A 23 -22.67 7.90 -4.33
N TYR A 24 -22.00 7.10 -3.49
CA TYR A 24 -20.91 7.60 -2.64
C TYR A 24 -19.73 8.12 -3.46
N ILE A 25 -19.36 7.43 -4.55
CA ILE A 25 -18.32 7.89 -5.47
C ILE A 25 -18.74 9.22 -6.11
N GLU A 26 -19.99 9.35 -6.57
CA GLU A 26 -20.49 10.60 -7.15
C GLU A 26 -20.40 11.76 -6.16
N LEU A 27 -20.78 11.53 -4.89
CA LEU A 27 -20.70 12.55 -3.84
C LEU A 27 -19.27 12.95 -3.52
N ASP A 28 -18.36 11.99 -3.38
CA ASP A 28 -16.96 12.28 -3.04
C ASP A 28 -16.17 12.86 -4.22
N MET A 29 -16.55 12.54 -5.46
CA MET A 29 -15.83 12.94 -6.67
C MET A 29 -16.37 14.21 -7.34
N LYS A 30 -17.18 15.01 -6.64
CA LYS A 30 -17.58 16.33 -7.12
C LYS A 30 -16.38 17.26 -7.23
N ILE A 31 -15.98 17.57 -8.47
CA ILE A 31 -14.86 18.47 -8.77
C ILE A 31 -15.41 19.89 -8.96
N ALA A 32 -14.87 20.84 -8.20
CA ALA A 32 -15.32 22.24 -8.25
C ALA A 32 -14.80 23.01 -9.49
N ASP A 33 -13.57 22.73 -9.94
CA ASP A 33 -12.91 23.43 -11.06
C ASP A 33 -12.75 22.50 -12.29
N VAL A 34 -13.88 22.13 -12.89
CA VAL A 34 -13.88 21.34 -14.14
C VAL A 34 -13.46 22.24 -15.31
N PRO A 35 -12.51 21.82 -16.16
CA PRO A 35 -12.14 22.55 -17.38
C PRO A 35 -13.36 22.87 -18.25
N GLN A 36 -13.45 24.09 -18.79
CA GLN A 36 -14.60 24.56 -19.59
C GLN A 36 -14.92 23.67 -20.82
N ASN A 37 -13.94 22.90 -21.29
CA ASN A 37 -14.06 22.00 -22.44
C ASN A 37 -14.48 20.56 -22.05
N ILE A 38 -14.78 20.29 -20.77
CA ILE A 38 -15.12 18.97 -20.27
C ILE A 38 -16.44 19.05 -19.50
N THR A 39 -17.36 18.15 -19.84
CA THR A 39 -18.57 17.90 -19.05
C THR A 39 -18.27 16.86 -17.98
N PHE A 40 -18.75 17.10 -16.76
CA PHE A 40 -18.70 16.10 -15.71
C PHE A 40 -19.53 14.87 -16.11
N ASP A 41 -18.95 13.69 -15.98
CA ASP A 41 -19.56 12.42 -16.35
C ASP A 41 -19.16 11.36 -15.32
N LEU A 42 -20.16 10.80 -14.62
CA LEU A 42 -19.95 9.84 -13.55
C LEU A 42 -19.33 8.53 -14.04
N GLU A 43 -19.70 8.04 -15.24
CA GLU A 43 -19.12 6.79 -15.74
C GLU A 43 -17.61 6.93 -15.98
N ARG A 44 -17.17 8.12 -16.39
CA ARG A 44 -15.75 8.46 -16.58
C ARG A 44 -14.99 8.54 -15.28
N ILE A 45 -15.64 9.06 -14.24
CA ILE A 45 -15.08 9.07 -12.90
C ILE A 45 -14.96 7.65 -12.35
N ILE A 46 -15.94 6.78 -12.62
CA ILE A 46 -15.91 5.38 -12.20
C ILE A 46 -14.81 4.60 -12.95
N ASP A 47 -14.62 4.86 -14.24
CA ASP A 47 -13.50 4.31 -15.02
C ASP A 47 -12.15 4.70 -14.38
N ASP A 48 -11.96 6.00 -14.11
CA ASP A 48 -10.74 6.53 -13.49
C ASP A 48 -10.55 6.03 -12.05
N PHE A 49 -11.63 5.90 -11.27
CA PHE A 49 -11.62 5.30 -9.94
C PHE A 49 -11.14 3.85 -9.98
N SER A 50 -11.68 3.06 -10.90
CA SER A 50 -11.26 1.68 -11.11
C SER A 50 -9.79 1.61 -11.52
N PHE A 51 -9.35 2.51 -12.40
CA PHE A 51 -7.94 2.62 -12.77
C PHE A 51 -7.04 3.01 -11.59
N MET A 52 -7.48 3.92 -10.71
CA MET A 52 -6.78 4.29 -9.47
C MET A 52 -6.64 3.09 -8.51
N CYS A 53 -7.67 2.23 -8.41
CA CYS A 53 -7.62 1.02 -7.57
C CYS A 53 -6.47 0.10 -7.98
N PHE A 54 -6.18 -0.01 -9.29
CA PHE A 54 -5.07 -0.85 -9.77
C PHE A 54 -3.70 -0.37 -9.29
N PHE A 55 -3.52 0.92 -8.96
CA PHE A 55 -2.26 1.41 -8.37
C PHE A 55 -2.09 1.02 -6.91
N VAL A 56 -3.19 0.97 -6.14
CA VAL A 56 -3.16 0.54 -4.72
C VAL A 56 -2.88 -0.96 -4.62
N GLY A 57 -3.52 -1.74 -5.48
CA GLY A 57 -3.25 -3.17 -5.54
C GLY A 57 -3.99 -3.87 -6.67
N ASN A 58 -3.33 -4.85 -7.26
CA ASN A 58 -3.91 -5.83 -8.17
C ASN A 58 -3.06 -7.11 -8.10
N ASP A 59 -3.59 -8.22 -8.59
CA ASP A 59 -2.95 -9.53 -8.47
C ASP A 59 -1.73 -9.70 -9.39
N PHE A 60 -1.61 -8.86 -10.42
CA PHE A 60 -0.65 -9.06 -11.50
C PHE A 60 0.64 -8.24 -11.31
N LEU A 61 0.56 -7.12 -10.60
CA LEU A 61 1.66 -6.18 -10.40
C LEU A 61 2.11 -6.12 -8.95
N PRO A 62 3.42 -5.92 -8.68
CA PRO A 62 3.87 -5.66 -7.33
C PRO A 62 3.34 -4.31 -6.84
N ARG A 63 2.90 -4.29 -5.58
CA ARG A 63 2.35 -3.08 -4.94
C ARG A 63 3.40 -1.97 -4.83
N MET A 64 2.96 -0.71 -4.94
CA MET A 64 3.81 0.42 -4.60
C MET A 64 3.98 0.50 -3.07
N PRO A 65 5.21 0.62 -2.57
CA PRO A 65 5.51 0.58 -1.13
C PRO A 65 4.92 1.77 -0.35
N PHE A 66 4.63 2.89 -1.03
CA PHE A 66 4.05 4.09 -0.43
C PHE A 66 2.53 4.19 -0.59
N LEU A 67 1.89 3.29 -1.35
CA LEU A 67 0.42 3.23 -1.51
C LEU A 67 -0.14 2.02 -0.75
N ASP A 68 -0.18 2.12 0.58
CA ASP A 68 -0.84 1.10 1.42
C ASP A 68 -2.30 1.50 1.73
N ILE A 69 -3.24 0.59 1.50
CA ILE A 69 -4.66 0.81 1.79
C ILE A 69 -4.91 1.10 3.28
N HIS A 70 -4.12 0.50 4.18
CA HIS A 70 -4.23 0.75 5.62
C HIS A 70 -3.70 2.13 6.03
N GLU A 71 -2.95 2.80 5.14
CA GLU A 71 -2.44 4.16 5.33
C GLU A 71 -3.22 5.22 4.54
N GLY A 72 -4.40 4.87 4.00
CA GLY A 72 -5.24 5.81 3.26
C GLY A 72 -4.74 6.12 1.85
N ALA A 73 -4.09 5.14 1.18
CA ALA A 73 -3.59 5.32 -0.18
C ALA A 73 -4.70 5.73 -1.17
N MET A 74 -5.90 5.18 -1.02
CA MET A 74 -7.00 5.52 -1.90
C MET A 74 -7.46 6.97 -1.72
N ASP A 75 -7.56 7.43 -0.47
CA ASP A 75 -7.88 8.83 -0.15
C ASP A 75 -6.85 9.79 -0.75
N LEU A 76 -5.56 9.44 -0.68
CA LEU A 76 -4.48 10.21 -1.29
C LEU A 76 -4.66 10.30 -2.82
N LEU A 77 -4.89 9.18 -3.51
CA LEU A 77 -5.07 9.17 -4.96
C LEU A 77 -6.27 10.02 -5.38
N LEU A 78 -7.43 9.84 -4.73
CA LEU A 78 -8.64 10.60 -5.01
C LEU A 78 -8.44 12.09 -4.72
N THR A 79 -7.78 12.44 -3.62
CA THR A 79 -7.49 13.84 -3.27
C THR A 79 -6.60 14.50 -4.31
N VAL A 80 -5.50 13.85 -4.70
CA VAL A 80 -4.57 14.38 -5.71
C VAL A 80 -5.28 14.52 -7.05
N TYR A 81 -6.09 13.53 -7.44
CA TYR A 81 -6.86 13.55 -8.68
C TYR A 81 -7.83 14.74 -8.70
N LYS A 82 -8.66 14.89 -7.65
CA LYS A 82 -9.66 15.98 -7.55
C LYS A 82 -9.01 17.35 -7.59
N GLN A 83 -7.96 17.57 -6.80
CA GLN A 83 -7.29 18.87 -6.70
C GLN A 83 -6.55 19.26 -7.99
N ASN A 84 -6.12 18.28 -8.78
CA ASN A 84 -5.30 18.52 -9.97
C ASN A 84 -6.01 18.15 -11.28
N PHE A 85 -7.31 17.89 -11.26
CA PHE A 85 -8.06 17.40 -12.43
C PHE A 85 -7.86 18.31 -13.66
N LYS A 86 -7.93 19.63 -13.45
CA LYS A 86 -7.69 20.65 -14.48
C LYS A 86 -6.24 20.67 -14.98
N ASN A 87 -5.26 20.54 -14.08
CA ASN A 87 -3.83 20.56 -14.40
C ASN A 87 -3.39 19.30 -15.16
N ILE A 88 -3.97 18.15 -14.79
CA ILE A 88 -3.80 16.87 -15.47
C ILE A 88 -4.42 16.97 -16.88
N GLY A 89 -5.56 17.65 -16.99
CA GLY A 89 -6.24 17.94 -18.25
C GLY A 89 -7.47 17.08 -18.49
N GLY A 90 -8.10 16.57 -17.43
CA GLY A 90 -9.31 15.75 -17.47
C GLY A 90 -9.08 14.27 -17.16
N TYR A 91 -10.04 13.43 -17.56
CA TYR A 91 -10.06 11.99 -17.29
C TYR A 91 -8.80 11.24 -17.74
N LEU A 92 -8.37 10.23 -16.99
CA LEU A 92 -7.16 9.44 -17.24
C LEU A 92 -7.40 8.36 -18.30
N VAL A 93 -8.52 7.64 -18.18
CA VAL A 93 -8.90 6.54 -19.05
C VAL A 93 -10.23 6.82 -19.75
N ASP A 94 -10.45 6.09 -20.84
CA ASP A 94 -11.58 6.19 -21.76
C ASP A 94 -12.02 4.80 -22.21
N MET A 95 -12.80 4.13 -21.36
CA MET A 95 -13.15 2.74 -21.60
C MET A 95 -14.19 2.56 -22.71
N GLN A 96 -14.90 3.62 -23.09
CA GLN A 96 -15.71 3.63 -24.32
C GLN A 96 -14.86 3.43 -25.59
N ARG A 97 -13.57 3.73 -25.53
CA ARG A 97 -12.61 3.51 -26.62
C ARG A 97 -11.75 2.26 -26.44
N ASN A 98 -12.14 1.32 -25.57
CA ASN A 98 -11.36 0.10 -25.31
C ASN A 98 -11.11 -0.76 -26.58
N ASN A 99 -11.99 -0.66 -27.59
CA ASN A 99 -11.86 -1.31 -28.88
C ASN A 99 -10.88 -0.60 -29.84
N ASP A 100 -10.36 0.57 -29.47
CA ASP A 100 -9.36 1.29 -30.27
C ASP A 100 -8.02 0.56 -30.21
N LYS A 101 -7.66 -0.06 -31.34
CA LYS A 101 -6.39 -0.79 -31.52
C LYS A 101 -5.14 0.09 -31.33
N LYS A 102 -5.28 1.42 -31.32
CA LYS A 102 -4.17 2.36 -31.08
C LYS A 102 -3.96 2.69 -29.59
N GLY A 103 -4.71 2.07 -28.67
CA GLY A 103 -4.54 2.34 -27.24
C GLY A 103 -5.14 3.69 -26.80
N GLY A 104 -6.07 4.24 -27.57
CA GLY A 104 -6.69 5.55 -27.30
C GLY A 104 -7.50 5.63 -26.00
N TYR A 105 -7.70 4.49 -25.33
CA TYR A 105 -8.40 4.35 -24.05
C TYR A 105 -7.56 4.76 -22.83
N ILE A 106 -6.22 4.86 -22.92
CA ILE A 106 -5.42 5.50 -21.85
C ILE A 106 -4.81 6.80 -22.36
N LYS A 107 -5.01 7.89 -21.61
CA LYS A 107 -4.34 9.17 -21.89
C LYS A 107 -2.98 9.20 -21.17
N LEU A 108 -1.96 8.57 -21.75
CA LEU A 108 -0.63 8.39 -21.13
C LEU A 108 -0.03 9.69 -20.57
N LYS A 109 -0.10 10.81 -21.31
CA LYS A 109 0.41 12.11 -20.84
C LYS A 109 -0.30 12.61 -19.56
N ARG A 110 -1.59 12.27 -19.38
CA ARG A 110 -2.36 12.62 -18.18
C ARG A 110 -1.98 11.72 -17.01
N VAL A 111 -1.87 10.41 -17.28
CA VAL A 111 -1.43 9.42 -16.29
C VAL A 111 -0.03 9.74 -15.78
N GLU A 112 0.91 10.08 -16.66
CA GLU A 112 2.26 10.49 -16.30
C GLU A 112 2.25 11.69 -15.34
N LYS A 113 1.51 12.75 -15.67
CA LYS A 113 1.34 13.91 -14.78
C LYS A 113 0.74 13.52 -13.43
N PHE A 114 -0.32 12.71 -13.43
CA PHE A 114 -0.99 12.26 -12.21
C PHE A 114 -0.02 11.49 -11.30
N ILE A 115 0.74 10.56 -11.87
CA ILE A 115 1.67 9.72 -11.13
C ILE A 115 2.87 10.52 -10.61
N LEU A 116 3.37 11.50 -11.36
CA LEU A 116 4.39 12.43 -10.87
C LEU A 116 3.89 13.26 -9.67
N LEU A 117 2.62 13.71 -9.71
CA LEU A 117 2.00 14.41 -8.58
C LEU A 117 1.87 13.51 -7.35
N VAL A 118 1.38 12.28 -7.53
CA VAL A 118 1.28 11.29 -6.46
C VAL A 118 2.66 10.95 -5.88
N GLY A 119 3.67 10.75 -6.74
CA GLY A 119 5.04 10.46 -6.36
C GLY A 119 5.71 11.58 -5.54
N SER A 120 5.22 12.83 -5.63
CA SER A 120 5.72 13.93 -4.80
C SER A 120 5.41 13.75 -3.30
N PHE A 121 4.45 12.89 -2.95
CA PHE A 121 4.10 12.56 -1.56
C PHE A 121 4.91 11.39 -0.99
N GLU A 122 5.62 10.63 -1.83
CA GLU A 122 6.36 9.43 -1.45
C GLU A 122 7.31 9.67 -0.26
N GLU A 123 8.10 10.74 -0.31
CA GLU A 123 9.06 11.05 0.76
C GLU A 123 8.35 11.43 2.06
N LYS A 124 7.23 12.16 1.97
CA LYS A 124 6.44 12.55 3.15
C LYS A 124 5.82 11.32 3.81
N ILE A 125 5.30 10.38 3.02
CA ILE A 125 4.71 9.13 3.51
C ILE A 125 5.77 8.30 4.24
N PHE A 126 6.94 8.11 3.64
CA PHE A 126 7.99 7.33 4.30
C PHE A 126 8.54 7.98 5.58
N LYS A 127 8.69 9.31 5.59
CA LYS A 127 9.05 10.04 6.83
C LYS A 127 7.99 9.84 7.91
N LYS A 128 6.71 9.97 7.55
CA LYS A 128 5.60 9.77 8.50
C LYS A 128 5.58 8.35 9.06
N ARG A 129 5.80 7.35 8.20
CA ARG A 129 5.87 5.94 8.59
C ARG A 129 7.02 5.70 9.60
N LEU A 130 8.19 6.30 9.34
CA LEU A 130 9.34 6.26 10.26
C LEU A 130 9.01 6.91 11.61
N GLU A 131 8.43 8.11 11.62
CA GLU A 131 8.03 8.81 12.86
C GLU A 131 7.05 8.01 13.71
N LEU A 132 6.04 7.40 13.07
CA LEU A 132 5.04 6.58 13.75
C LEU A 132 5.68 5.32 14.34
N HIS A 133 6.59 4.69 13.59
CA HIS A 133 7.35 3.54 14.06
C HIS A 133 8.21 3.89 15.29
N GLU A 134 8.95 4.99 15.25
CA GLU A 134 9.74 5.45 16.41
C GLU A 134 8.86 5.79 17.62
N ARG A 135 7.70 6.41 17.38
CA ARG A 135 6.75 6.74 18.47
C ARG A 135 6.20 5.47 19.10
N TRP A 136 5.90 4.45 18.31
CA TRP A 136 5.47 3.15 18.80
C TRP A 136 6.56 2.47 19.63
N LEU A 137 7.81 2.48 19.16
CA LEU A 137 8.96 1.96 19.91
C LEU A 137 9.15 2.69 21.25
N ARG A 138 9.04 4.03 21.27
CA ARG A 138 9.13 4.81 22.52
C ARG A 138 8.07 4.41 23.55
N ARG A 139 6.82 4.14 23.10
CA ARG A 139 5.73 3.69 23.99
C ARG A 139 5.98 2.30 24.56
N LEU A 140 6.54 1.39 23.77
CA LEU A 140 6.87 0.06 24.26
C LEU A 140 7.92 0.11 25.39
N CYS A 141 8.96 0.93 25.23
CA CYS A 141 9.96 1.13 26.31
C CYS A 141 9.34 1.77 27.56
N GLN A 142 8.48 2.78 27.40
CA GLN A 142 7.84 3.42 28.57
C GLN A 142 6.88 2.47 29.31
N ASN A 143 6.19 1.59 28.59
CA ASN A 143 5.30 0.60 29.21
C ASN A 143 6.09 -0.52 29.91
N SER A 144 7.29 -0.88 29.44
CA SER A 144 8.15 -1.81 30.16
C SER A 144 8.68 -1.21 31.47
N ASP A 145 8.88 0.11 31.49
CA ASP A 145 9.44 0.83 32.64
C ASP A 145 8.35 1.15 33.70
N ARG A 146 7.08 1.41 33.30
CA ARG A 146 5.98 1.67 34.24
C ARG A 146 5.47 0.45 35.03
N GLN A 147 5.69 -0.76 34.52
CA GLN A 147 5.34 -1.99 35.26
C GLN A 147 6.29 -2.26 36.44
N ASP A 148 7.33 -1.45 36.65
CA ASP A 148 8.20 -1.52 37.82
C ASP A 148 7.64 -0.77 39.05
N ASP A 149 6.64 0.10 38.88
CA ASP A 149 6.10 0.92 39.97
C ASP A 149 4.79 0.36 40.61
N GLU A 150 4.12 -0.64 40.01
CA GLU A 150 2.91 -1.26 40.57
C GLU A 150 3.21 -2.50 41.47
N THR A 151 4.20 -2.39 42.35
CA THR A 151 4.47 -3.38 43.42
C THR A 151 4.33 -2.79 44.83
N GLU A 152 3.45 -1.82 45.01
CA GLU A 152 3.08 -1.30 46.34
C GLU A 152 1.57 -1.38 46.64
N ILE A 153 0.83 -2.40 46.15
CA ILE A 153 -0.55 -2.61 46.62
C ILE A 153 -0.86 -4.12 46.72
N PHE A 154 -0.54 -4.73 47.87
CA PHE A 154 -1.40 -5.57 48.72
C PHE A 154 -0.53 -6.30 49.76
N ASN A 155 -0.57 -5.82 51.01
CA ASN A 155 0.01 -6.48 52.18
C ASN A 155 -0.86 -7.68 52.60
N LEU A 156 -0.73 -8.80 51.90
CA LEU A 156 -1.18 -10.12 52.34
C LEU A 156 -0.15 -11.15 51.85
N ASP A 157 0.66 -11.70 52.77
CA ASP A 157 1.77 -12.62 52.48
C ASP A 157 1.31 -13.84 51.63
N PRO A 158 1.63 -13.90 50.33
CA PRO A 158 1.37 -15.09 49.52
C PRO A 158 2.47 -16.14 49.78
N PRO A 159 2.18 -17.44 49.69
CA PRO A 159 3.20 -18.49 49.80
C PRO A 159 4.40 -18.22 48.89
N MET A 160 5.62 -18.31 49.45
CA MET A 160 6.89 -17.96 48.81
C MET A 160 7.10 -18.54 47.38
N ASP A 161 6.55 -19.72 47.12
CA ASP A 161 6.65 -20.38 45.81
C ASP A 161 5.81 -19.69 44.72
N ILE A 162 4.67 -19.09 45.08
CA ILE A 162 3.83 -18.31 44.16
C ILE A 162 4.53 -16.99 43.84
N LEU A 163 5.16 -16.34 44.83
CA LEU A 163 5.92 -15.12 44.62
C LEU A 163 7.12 -15.37 43.67
N ARG A 164 7.85 -16.48 43.87
CA ARG A 164 8.99 -16.85 43.03
C ARG A 164 8.56 -17.14 41.59
N ASN A 165 7.52 -17.94 41.39
CA ASN A 165 7.02 -18.29 40.06
C ASN A 165 6.47 -17.07 39.31
N THR A 166 5.79 -16.16 40.01
CA THR A 166 5.23 -14.93 39.39
C THR A 166 6.34 -13.96 38.99
N LYS A 167 7.40 -13.86 39.79
CA LYS A 167 8.60 -13.05 39.46
C LYS A 167 9.34 -13.61 38.26
N GLU A 168 9.51 -14.94 38.21
CA GLU A 168 10.18 -15.62 37.09
C GLU A 168 9.36 -15.52 35.78
N LEU A 169 8.03 -15.59 35.85
CA LEU A 169 7.15 -15.33 34.70
C LEU A 169 7.23 -13.88 34.21
N LYS A 170 7.25 -12.90 35.13
CA LYS A 170 7.41 -11.48 34.79
C LYS A 170 8.77 -11.21 34.13
N GLU A 171 9.84 -11.80 34.65
CA GLU A 171 11.18 -11.69 34.06
C GLU A 171 11.24 -12.34 32.66
N LYS A 172 10.69 -13.55 32.49
CA LYS A 172 10.59 -14.21 31.18
C LYS A 172 9.73 -13.42 30.18
N LEU A 173 8.67 -12.75 30.63
CA LEU A 173 7.85 -11.89 29.78
C LEU A 173 8.60 -10.62 29.39
N LYS A 174 9.31 -9.97 30.32
CA LYS A 174 10.16 -8.80 30.06
C LYS A 174 11.29 -9.13 29.10
N GLU A 175 11.93 -10.29 29.29
CA GLU A 175 12.99 -10.76 28.41
C GLU A 175 12.43 -11.05 27.02
N ASN A 176 11.26 -11.67 26.90
CA ASN A 176 10.58 -11.83 25.61
C ASN A 176 10.17 -10.50 24.97
N LEU A 177 9.74 -9.49 25.73
CA LEU A 177 9.40 -8.17 25.22
C LEU A 177 10.64 -7.39 24.78
N ARG A 178 11.74 -7.45 25.56
CA ARG A 178 13.05 -6.87 25.18
C ARG A 178 13.61 -7.57 23.97
N ASN A 179 13.65 -8.90 23.96
CA ASN A 179 14.07 -9.70 22.82
C ASN A 179 13.18 -9.42 21.61
N LYS A 180 11.87 -9.24 21.76
CA LYS A 180 10.97 -8.85 20.66
C LYS A 180 11.25 -7.41 20.21
N SER A 181 11.54 -6.48 21.11
CA SER A 181 11.92 -5.10 20.78
C SER A 181 13.29 -5.02 20.09
N ASP A 182 14.24 -5.85 20.50
CA ASP A 182 15.58 -5.94 19.95
C ASP A 182 15.55 -6.76 18.66
N PHE A 183 14.67 -7.73 18.52
CA PHE A 183 14.32 -8.41 17.27
C PHE A 183 13.44 -7.51 16.38
N LEU A 184 12.83 -6.44 16.86
CA LEU A 184 12.18 -5.42 16.02
C LEU A 184 13.20 -4.37 15.58
N LYS A 185 14.10 -3.97 16.48
CA LYS A 185 15.27 -3.13 16.17
C LYS A 185 16.26 -3.84 15.23
N ASN A 186 16.41 -5.16 15.34
CA ASN A 186 17.42 -5.96 14.61
C ASN A 186 16.83 -6.97 13.60
N GLY A 187 15.55 -7.36 13.69
CA GLY A 187 15.04 -8.65 13.18
C GLY A 187 13.70 -8.59 12.45
N THR A 188 13.43 -7.53 11.68
CA THR A 188 12.68 -7.72 10.43
C THR A 188 13.59 -7.28 9.30
N ILE A 189 14.48 -8.20 8.88
CA ILE A 189 15.42 -8.09 7.75
C ILE A 189 16.11 -6.73 7.73
N ARG A 190 17.35 -6.58 8.27
CA ARG A 190 18.21 -5.38 8.12
C ARG A 190 17.66 -4.49 7.02
N ASP A 191 16.85 -3.48 7.33
CA ASP A 191 16.27 -2.64 6.28
C ASP A 191 17.44 -1.84 5.76
N GLN A 192 18.20 -2.45 4.84
CA GLN A 192 19.41 -1.88 4.26
C GLN A 192 19.05 -0.64 3.45
N VAL A 193 17.78 -0.53 3.03
CA VAL A 193 17.25 0.61 2.31
C VAL A 193 16.91 1.75 3.25
N ARG A 194 16.38 1.48 4.45
CA ARG A 194 15.93 2.47 5.45
C ARG A 194 15.02 3.51 4.81
N LEU A 195 13.81 3.09 4.44
CA LEU A 195 12.84 3.98 3.80
C LEU A 195 12.58 5.23 4.68
N GLY A 196 12.53 6.41 4.05
CA GLY A 196 12.32 7.69 4.75
C GLY A 196 13.59 8.36 5.28
N VAL A 197 14.72 7.66 5.33
CA VAL A 197 16.03 8.24 5.72
C VAL A 197 16.78 8.77 4.50
N ALA A 198 17.42 9.93 4.58
CA ALA A 198 18.17 10.54 3.47
C ALA A 198 19.05 9.52 2.71
N GLY A 199 18.97 9.53 1.38
CA GLY A 199 19.69 8.60 0.50
C GLY A 199 19.08 7.21 0.35
N TRP A 200 17.87 6.96 0.87
CA TRP A 200 17.19 5.67 0.78
C TRP A 200 16.96 5.22 -0.66
N LYS A 201 16.63 6.13 -1.58
CA LYS A 201 16.46 5.81 -3.02
C LYS A 201 17.72 5.18 -3.60
N ARG A 202 18.89 5.77 -3.34
CA ARG A 202 20.18 5.24 -3.80
C ARG A 202 20.48 3.87 -3.18
N ARG A 203 20.17 3.67 -1.89
CA ARG A 203 20.32 2.37 -1.23
C ARG A 203 19.39 1.32 -1.83
N TYR A 204 18.16 1.71 -2.17
CA TYR A 204 17.17 0.85 -2.83
C TYR A 204 17.70 0.35 -4.17
N TYR A 205 18.07 1.26 -5.07
CA TYR A 205 18.54 0.88 -6.39
C TYR A 205 19.86 0.11 -6.37
N LYS A 206 20.80 0.49 -5.48
CA LYS A 206 22.06 -0.23 -5.30
C LYS A 206 21.83 -1.67 -4.80
N LEU A 207 20.91 -1.86 -3.85
CA LEU A 207 20.65 -3.17 -3.27
C LEU A 207 19.85 -4.09 -4.20
N LYS A 208 18.87 -3.54 -4.90
CA LYS A 208 17.92 -4.33 -5.71
C LYS A 208 18.37 -4.54 -7.16
N PHE A 209 19.12 -3.60 -7.71
CA PHE A 209 19.49 -3.59 -9.13
C PHE A 209 21.00 -3.47 -9.36
N SER A 210 21.81 -3.47 -8.30
CA SER A 210 23.26 -3.24 -8.38
C SER A 210 23.64 -1.93 -9.09
N ALA A 211 22.72 -0.96 -9.17
CA ALA A 211 22.92 0.32 -9.83
C ALA A 211 23.72 1.27 -8.92
N GLY A 212 25.00 1.48 -9.26
CA GLY A 212 25.94 2.24 -8.44
C GLY A 212 25.99 3.74 -8.73
N THR A 213 25.74 4.13 -9.99
CA THR A 213 25.80 5.51 -10.47
C THR A 213 24.41 6.11 -10.67
N ASN A 214 24.32 7.45 -10.66
CA ASN A 214 23.04 8.15 -10.93
C ASN A 214 22.51 7.85 -12.34
N ARG A 215 23.39 7.58 -13.31
CA ARG A 215 23.00 7.24 -14.68
C ARG A 215 22.34 5.86 -14.73
N ASP A 216 22.92 4.88 -14.05
CA ASP A 216 22.36 3.52 -14.00
C ASP A 216 21.00 3.52 -13.30
N ILE A 217 20.87 4.28 -12.21
CA ILE A 217 19.60 4.45 -11.50
C ILE A 217 18.52 5.01 -12.44
N GLU A 218 18.85 6.03 -13.22
CA GLU A 218 17.88 6.63 -14.14
C GLU A 218 17.47 5.69 -15.28
N ILE A 219 18.41 4.91 -15.81
CA ILE A 219 18.12 3.89 -16.82
C ILE A 219 17.18 2.83 -16.24
N MET A 220 17.52 2.27 -15.08
CA MET A 220 16.69 1.26 -14.41
C MET A 220 15.30 1.81 -14.06
N ARG A 221 15.22 3.05 -13.58
CA ARG A 221 13.95 3.70 -13.25
C ARG A 221 13.05 3.80 -14.47
N LYS A 222 13.58 4.25 -15.62
CA LYS A 222 12.80 4.32 -16.88
C LYS A 222 12.31 2.95 -17.33
N GLU A 223 13.16 1.93 -17.24
CA GLU A 223 12.79 0.56 -17.59
C GLU A 223 11.68 0.01 -16.68
N ILE A 224 11.80 0.18 -15.36
CA ILE A 224 10.79 -0.22 -14.39
C ILE A 224 9.46 0.48 -14.65
N VAL A 225 9.47 1.80 -14.86
CA VAL A 225 8.27 2.59 -15.14
C VAL A 225 7.61 2.13 -16.44
N GLN A 226 8.39 1.87 -17.48
CA GLN A 226 7.88 1.33 -18.74
C GLN A 226 7.21 -0.03 -18.51
N LYS A 227 7.86 -0.96 -17.83
CA LYS A 227 7.30 -2.30 -17.56
C LYS A 227 6.09 -2.28 -16.66
N TYR A 228 6.07 -1.39 -15.67
CA TYR A 228 4.89 -1.20 -14.84
C TYR A 228 3.71 -0.63 -15.63
N THR A 229 3.97 0.34 -16.51
CA THR A 229 2.94 0.94 -17.37
C THR A 229 2.38 -0.07 -18.37
N GLU A 230 3.24 -0.88 -18.99
CA GLU A 230 2.82 -2.02 -19.83
C GLU A 230 1.90 -2.97 -19.07
N GLY A 231 2.21 -3.24 -17.81
CA GLY A 231 1.36 -4.09 -16.99
C GLY A 231 0.07 -3.46 -16.51
N LEU A 232 0.05 -2.16 -16.20
CA LEU A 232 -1.20 -1.45 -15.90
C LEU A 232 -2.14 -1.47 -17.10
N LEU A 233 -1.61 -1.29 -18.31
CA LEU A 233 -2.36 -1.43 -19.57
C LEU A 233 -2.93 -2.86 -19.71
N TRP A 234 -2.11 -3.88 -19.43
CA TRP A 234 -2.55 -5.27 -19.47
C TRP A 234 -3.69 -5.52 -18.47
N VAL A 235 -3.55 -5.05 -17.23
CA VAL A 235 -4.57 -5.21 -16.17
C VAL A 235 -5.86 -4.49 -16.55
N LEU A 236 -5.77 -3.25 -17.03
CA LEU A 236 -6.94 -2.49 -17.47
C LEU A 236 -7.68 -3.21 -18.60
N LEU A 237 -6.97 -3.72 -19.62
CA LEU A 237 -7.59 -4.49 -20.69
C LEU A 237 -8.18 -5.82 -20.19
N TYR A 238 -7.47 -6.51 -19.29
CA TYR A 238 -7.93 -7.77 -18.72
C TYR A 238 -9.33 -7.63 -18.10
N TYR A 239 -9.56 -6.58 -17.32
CA TYR A 239 -10.85 -6.36 -16.65
C TYR A 239 -11.97 -5.87 -17.58
N PHE A 240 -11.66 -5.09 -18.62
CA PHE A 240 -12.68 -4.41 -19.44
C PHE A 240 -12.90 -5.01 -20.84
N SER A 241 -11.94 -5.79 -21.35
CA SER A 241 -11.97 -6.38 -22.69
C SER A 241 -11.59 -7.87 -22.71
N GLY A 242 -11.22 -8.45 -21.56
CA GLY A 242 -10.73 -9.82 -21.44
C GLY A 242 -9.23 -9.93 -21.67
N VAL A 243 -8.71 -11.16 -21.70
CA VAL A 243 -7.26 -11.44 -21.67
C VAL A 243 -6.56 -10.87 -22.91
N PRO A 244 -5.70 -9.83 -22.75
CA PRO A 244 -5.05 -9.20 -23.90
C PRO A 244 -3.83 -9.98 -24.39
N SER A 245 -3.17 -10.74 -23.50
CA SER A 245 -2.08 -11.66 -23.84
C SER A 245 -1.94 -12.73 -22.77
N TRP A 246 -1.97 -14.00 -23.19
CA TRP A 246 -1.77 -15.17 -22.34
C TRP A 246 -0.30 -15.43 -21.99
N SER A 247 0.63 -14.86 -22.78
CA SER A 247 2.08 -15.04 -22.58
C SER A 247 2.71 -13.90 -21.78
N TRP A 248 1.99 -12.78 -21.61
CA TRP A 248 2.48 -11.66 -20.83
C TRP A 248 2.47 -11.99 -19.35
N SER A 249 3.59 -11.76 -18.67
CA SER A 249 3.71 -11.95 -17.23
C SER A 249 4.57 -10.84 -16.64
N ALA A 250 4.00 -10.00 -15.80
CA ALA A 250 4.78 -9.09 -14.96
C ALA A 250 5.64 -9.87 -13.95
N ILE A 251 5.20 -11.06 -13.53
CA ILE A 251 5.91 -11.90 -12.56
C ILE A 251 7.30 -12.28 -13.09
N SER A 252 7.47 -12.62 -14.38
CA SER A 252 8.80 -12.98 -14.90
C SER A 252 9.80 -11.81 -14.87
N ILE A 253 9.31 -10.58 -14.99
CA ILE A 253 10.13 -9.35 -15.01
C ILE A 253 10.51 -8.93 -13.59
N PHE A 254 9.57 -8.91 -12.66
CA PHE A 254 9.81 -8.45 -11.28
C PHE A 254 10.43 -9.54 -10.38
N HIS A 255 10.19 -10.82 -10.67
CA HIS A 255 10.72 -11.95 -9.90
C HIS A 255 12.21 -12.22 -10.21
N SER A 256 12.63 -12.15 -11.49
CA SER A 256 14.06 -12.23 -11.85
C SER A 256 14.92 -11.15 -11.21
N SER A 257 14.34 -9.98 -10.93
CA SER A 257 15.03 -8.85 -10.30
C SER A 257 14.80 -8.74 -8.78
N GLY A 258 14.06 -9.67 -8.15
CA GLY A 258 13.81 -9.65 -6.70
C GLY A 258 13.04 -8.41 -6.20
N ILE A 259 12.24 -7.80 -7.08
CA ILE A 259 11.51 -6.56 -6.85
C ILE A 259 10.20 -6.89 -6.13
N ARG A 260 10.11 -6.54 -4.86
CA ARG A 260 8.86 -6.63 -4.08
C ARG A 260 8.04 -5.34 -4.11
N TYR A 261 8.62 -4.26 -4.61
CA TYR A 261 8.09 -2.91 -4.53
C TYR A 261 8.52 -2.07 -5.73
N ILE A 262 7.68 -1.17 -6.22
CA ILE A 262 8.04 -0.25 -7.31
C ILE A 262 8.16 1.16 -6.80
N HIS A 263 9.23 1.83 -7.23
CA HIS A 263 9.53 3.21 -6.92
C HIS A 263 9.60 4.01 -8.22
N MET A 264 8.98 5.20 -8.24
CA MET A 264 8.97 6.12 -9.39
C MET A 264 9.84 7.37 -9.20
#